data_AF-A0A832D427-F1
#
_entry.id   AF-A0A832D427-F1
#
_cell.length_a   1.000
_cell.length_b   1.000
_cell.length_c   1.000
_cell.angle_alpha   90.00
_cell.angle_beta   90.00
_cell.angle_gamma   90.00
#
_symmetry.space_group_name_H-M   'P 1'
#
loop_
_entity.id
_entity.type
_entity.pdbx_description
1 polymer ?
#
loop_
_entity_poly.entity_id
_entity_poly.type
_entity_poly.pdbx_seq_one_letter_code
_entity_poly.pdbx_strand_id
1 'polypeptide(L)'
;MNLEAIGLILYVILQLVISAVVARNIKTEDDYLLAGRRLGFGLATFTFFATWFGAETCIGAAGSVYERGFSGGYADPFGYGVCLVLMGAIFAIPLWRRKLTTVADLYRVRYSPNVERIVVLLMIPTSVLWAAAQIRAFSEVLGATTKLQFFEAVTAGAIVCITYTSIGGMKADVITDLIQGIMLIIGLLILAGILLFSFEGIHKIMHSIPPNRVDLVGGYESVLAGIEDWAIPICGSITAQELVARVLSIRSPKIARNSAISAGVLYVLVGLIPVGCGLIGAILFPNLSNPEQVLPTPC
;
A
#
# COMPACT_ATOMS: atom_id res chain seq x y z
N MET A 1 10.89 -25.60 -13.88
CA MET A 1 10.59 -24.38 -13.10
C MET A 1 9.63 -24.76 -11.99
N ASN A 2 9.81 -24.19 -10.80
CA ASN A 2 8.87 -24.40 -9.68
C ASN A 2 7.52 -23.74 -10.03
N LEU A 3 6.42 -24.28 -9.49
CA LEU A 3 5.06 -23.79 -9.75
C LEU A 3 4.92 -22.29 -9.40
N GLU A 4 5.56 -21.87 -8.32
CA GLU A 4 5.62 -20.48 -7.85
C GLU A 4 6.22 -19.52 -8.90
N ALA A 5 7.37 -19.90 -9.48
CA ALA A 5 8.05 -19.12 -10.51
C ALA A 5 7.20 -19.01 -11.79
N ILE A 6 6.47 -20.06 -12.16
CA ILE A 6 5.51 -20.02 -13.27
C ILE A 6 4.38 -19.02 -12.94
N GLY A 7 3.83 -19.09 -11.72
CA GLY A 7 2.80 -18.15 -11.26
C GLY A 7 3.25 -16.69 -11.32
N LEU A 8 4.46 -16.40 -10.86
CA LEU A 8 5.05 -15.05 -10.91
C LEU A 8 5.23 -14.55 -12.34
N ILE A 9 5.73 -15.39 -13.25
CA ILE A 9 5.89 -15.01 -14.66
C ILE A 9 4.53 -14.75 -15.31
N LEU A 10 3.53 -15.59 -15.06
CA LEU A 10 2.17 -15.39 -15.57
C LEU A 10 1.57 -14.08 -15.03
N TYR A 11 1.79 -13.78 -13.75
CA TYR A 11 1.40 -12.52 -13.14
C TYR A 11 2.06 -11.32 -13.84
N VAL A 12 3.38 -11.34 -14.03
CA VAL A 12 4.11 -10.26 -14.73
C VAL A 12 3.62 -10.09 -16.17
N ILE A 13 3.41 -11.19 -16.91
CA ILE A 13 2.88 -11.15 -18.27
C ILE A 13 1.48 -10.54 -18.28
N LEU A 14 0.61 -10.91 -17.34
CA LEU A 14 -0.72 -10.35 -17.21
C LEU A 14 -0.67 -8.83 -17.01
N GLN A 15 0.23 -8.33 -16.14
CA GLN A 15 0.41 -6.89 -15.93
C GLN A 15 0.83 -6.17 -17.22
N LEU A 16 1.84 -6.71 -17.93
CA LEU A 16 2.33 -6.14 -19.19
C LEU A 16 1.23 -6.12 -20.27
N VAL A 17 0.45 -7.19 -20.38
CA VAL A 17 -0.67 -7.29 -21.34
C VAL A 17 -1.75 -6.25 -21.01
N ILE A 18 -2.13 -6.13 -19.74
CA ILE A 18 -3.13 -5.13 -19.31
C ILE A 18 -2.64 -3.72 -19.63
N SER A 19 -1.40 -3.39 -19.26
CA SER A 19 -0.80 -2.08 -19.58
C SER A 19 -0.78 -1.82 -21.08
N ALA A 20 -0.34 -2.78 -21.89
CA ALA A 20 -0.29 -2.64 -23.35
C ALA A 20 -1.68 -2.47 -23.99
N VAL A 21 -2.70 -3.18 -23.50
CA VAL A 21 -4.07 -3.07 -23.99
C VAL A 21 -4.69 -1.72 -23.61
N VAL A 22 -4.47 -1.28 -22.37
CA VAL A 22 -4.99 0.01 -21.88
C VAL A 22 -4.30 1.18 -22.57
N ALA A 23 -2.99 1.08 -22.82
CA ALA A 23 -2.18 2.09 -23.50
C ALA A 23 -2.72 2.47 -24.89
N ARG A 24 -3.36 1.54 -25.61
CA ARG A 24 -4.00 1.81 -26.91
C ARG A 24 -5.09 2.89 -26.85
N ASN A 25 -5.62 3.17 -25.66
CA ASN A 25 -6.68 4.16 -25.46
C ASN A 25 -6.16 5.52 -24.97
N ILE A 26 -4.85 5.68 -24.79
CA ILE A 26 -4.24 6.93 -24.31
C ILE A 26 -3.98 7.83 -25.51
N LYS A 27 -4.63 9.00 -25.54
CA LYS A 27 -4.48 9.95 -26.65
C LYS A 27 -3.99 11.33 -26.20
N THR A 28 -4.13 11.64 -24.92
CA THR A 28 -3.82 12.95 -24.34
C THR A 28 -3.02 12.80 -23.05
N GLU A 29 -2.38 13.89 -22.61
CA GLU A 29 -1.69 13.92 -21.32
C GLU A 29 -2.65 13.68 -20.15
N ASP A 30 -3.89 14.17 -20.22
CA ASP A 30 -4.92 13.94 -19.19
C ASP A 30 -5.34 12.46 -19.15
N ASP A 31 -5.36 11.76 -20.29
CA ASP A 31 -5.56 10.30 -20.31
C ASP A 31 -4.40 9.54 -19.65
N TYR A 32 -3.16 9.98 -19.89
CA TYR A 32 -1.96 9.34 -19.37
C TYR A 32 -1.76 9.60 -17.87
N LEU A 33 -1.84 10.86 -17.44
CA LEU A 33 -1.55 11.27 -16.07
C LEU A 33 -2.75 11.12 -15.14
N LEU A 34 -3.98 11.27 -15.64
CA LEU A 34 -5.20 11.35 -14.82
C LEU A 34 -6.32 10.39 -15.23
N ALA A 35 -6.03 9.41 -16.08
CA ALA A 35 -7.03 8.48 -16.61
C ALA A 35 -8.26 9.19 -17.25
N GLY A 36 -8.04 10.37 -17.83
CA GLY A 36 -9.07 11.21 -18.45
C GLY A 36 -10.06 11.81 -17.45
N ARG A 37 -9.75 11.75 -16.15
CA ARG A 37 -10.62 12.09 -15.02
C ARG A 37 -11.93 11.30 -15.02
N ARG A 38 -11.90 10.02 -15.40
CA ARG A 38 -13.11 9.19 -15.57
C ARG A 38 -13.29 8.12 -14.50
N LEU A 39 -12.44 8.08 -13.48
CA LEU A 39 -12.51 7.01 -12.48
C LEU A 39 -13.86 7.04 -11.74
N GLY A 40 -14.53 5.89 -11.75
CA GLY A 40 -15.76 5.65 -11.00
C GLY A 40 -15.47 5.23 -9.57
N PHE A 41 -16.52 5.13 -8.75
CA PHE A 41 -16.40 4.86 -7.31
C PHE A 41 -15.61 3.59 -6.98
N GLY A 42 -15.94 2.44 -7.59
CA GLY A 42 -15.27 1.17 -7.28
C GLY A 42 -13.78 1.19 -7.58
N LEU A 43 -13.39 1.58 -8.80
CA LEU A 43 -11.98 1.70 -9.19
C LEU A 43 -11.24 2.72 -8.32
N ALA A 44 -11.87 3.87 -8.03
CA ALA A 44 -11.28 4.89 -7.19
C ALA A 44 -11.03 4.41 -5.75
N THR A 45 -11.99 3.70 -5.15
CA THR A 45 -11.84 3.13 -3.81
C THR A 45 -10.71 2.11 -3.77
N PHE A 46 -10.65 1.21 -4.76
CA PHE A 46 -9.63 0.18 -4.79
C PHE A 46 -8.23 0.73 -5.05
N THR A 47 -8.05 1.69 -5.95
CA THR A 47 -6.71 2.28 -6.17
C THR A 47 -6.24 3.09 -4.95
N PHE A 48 -7.14 3.81 -4.26
CA PHE A 48 -6.78 4.47 -2.99
C PHE A 48 -6.29 3.46 -1.94
N PHE A 49 -6.97 2.33 -1.84
CA PHE A 49 -6.56 1.23 -0.96
C PHE A 49 -5.22 0.64 -1.40
N ALA A 50 -5.11 0.19 -2.65
CA ALA A 50 -3.96 -0.54 -3.18
C ALA A 50 -2.67 0.31 -3.21
N THR A 51 -2.79 1.62 -3.45
CA THR A 51 -1.62 2.54 -3.45
C THR A 51 -0.86 2.51 -2.13
N TRP A 52 -1.57 2.37 -1.01
CA TRP A 52 -0.97 2.36 0.33
C TRP A 52 -0.86 0.96 0.91
N PHE A 53 -1.67 0.01 0.45
CA PHE A 53 -1.69 -1.34 1.00
C PHE A 53 -0.66 -2.23 0.28
N GLY A 54 0.58 -2.18 0.78
CA GLY A 54 1.73 -2.82 0.14
C GLY A 54 2.38 -3.93 0.98
N ALA A 55 3.61 -4.28 0.58
CA ALA A 55 4.46 -5.22 1.31
C ALA A 55 4.75 -4.73 2.73
N GLU A 56 4.98 -3.43 2.92
CA GLU A 56 5.17 -2.81 4.25
C GLU A 56 3.97 -3.06 5.17
N THR A 57 2.75 -2.78 4.71
CA THR A 57 1.53 -3.01 5.51
C THR A 57 1.32 -4.48 5.83
N CYS A 58 1.64 -5.39 4.90
CA CYS A 58 1.46 -6.82 5.15
C CYS A 58 2.55 -7.37 6.07
N ILE A 59 3.81 -7.24 5.67
CA ILE A 59 4.97 -7.87 6.31
C ILE A 59 5.45 -7.04 7.49
N GLY A 60 5.62 -5.73 7.31
CA GLY A 60 6.10 -4.82 8.34
C GLY A 60 5.13 -4.67 9.52
N ALA A 61 3.83 -4.52 9.25
CA ALA A 61 2.84 -4.44 10.34
C ALA A 61 2.72 -5.78 11.08
N ALA A 62 2.69 -6.92 10.36
CA ALA A 62 2.68 -8.23 10.99
C ALA A 62 3.94 -8.48 11.83
N GLY A 63 5.12 -8.12 11.34
CA GLY A 63 6.39 -8.22 12.07
C GLY A 63 6.44 -7.32 13.30
N SER A 64 5.98 -6.07 13.19
CA SER A 64 5.87 -5.16 14.33
C SER A 64 4.95 -5.71 15.41
N VAL A 65 3.82 -6.31 15.02
CA VAL A 65 2.88 -6.95 15.96
C VAL A 65 3.43 -8.25 16.52
N TYR A 66 4.21 -9.00 15.74
CA TYR A 66 4.93 -10.18 16.22
C TYR A 66 5.96 -9.84 17.31
N GLU A 67 6.60 -8.68 17.24
CA GLU A 67 7.57 -8.26 18.23
C GLU A 67 6.89 -7.60 19.45
N ARG A 68 6.09 -6.55 19.20
CA ARG A 68 5.57 -5.63 20.22
C ARG A 68 4.11 -5.90 20.62
N GLY A 69 3.42 -6.87 20.03
CA GLY A 69 1.99 -7.11 20.26
C GLY A 69 1.12 -6.09 19.52
N PHE A 70 -0.13 -5.86 19.95
CA PHE A 70 -0.96 -4.79 19.38
C PHE A 70 -0.29 -3.42 19.46
N SER A 71 0.71 -3.28 20.34
CA SER A 71 1.52 -2.08 20.40
C SER A 71 2.42 -1.78 19.20
N GLY A 72 2.68 -2.78 18.37
CA GLY A 72 3.35 -2.57 17.09
C GLY A 72 2.41 -2.17 15.96
N GLY A 73 1.09 -2.32 16.12
CA GLY A 73 0.09 -2.18 15.05
C GLY A 73 -0.71 -0.87 15.09
N TYR A 74 -0.22 0.17 15.78
CA TYR A 74 -0.94 1.44 15.89
C TYR A 74 -0.88 2.26 14.60
N ALA A 75 0.33 2.45 14.06
CA ALA A 75 0.56 3.24 12.86
C ALA A 75 -0.04 2.55 11.62
N ASP A 76 0.13 1.23 11.52
CA ASP A 76 -0.49 0.40 10.50
C ASP A 76 -1.39 -0.68 11.13
N PRO A 77 -2.69 -0.72 10.77
CA PRO A 77 -3.30 -0.03 9.63
C PRO A 77 -3.99 1.31 9.95
N PHE A 78 -4.04 1.74 11.21
CA PHE A 78 -4.95 2.82 11.62
C PHE A 78 -4.49 4.21 11.15
N GLY A 79 -3.20 4.51 11.16
CA GLY A 79 -2.64 5.80 10.72
C GLY A 79 -2.96 6.10 9.26
N TYR A 80 -2.66 5.16 8.35
CA TYR A 80 -3.01 5.29 6.93
C TYR A 80 -4.53 5.27 6.69
N GLY A 81 -5.28 4.48 7.47
CA GLY A 81 -6.74 4.53 7.47
C GLY A 81 -7.29 5.93 7.79
N VAL A 82 -6.76 6.57 8.83
CA VAL A 82 -7.08 7.96 9.19
C VAL A 82 -6.65 8.92 8.09
N CYS A 83 -5.46 8.75 7.50
CA CYS A 83 -5.00 9.57 6.37
C CYS A 83 -6.01 9.56 5.21
N LEU A 84 -6.47 8.38 4.79
CA LEU A 84 -7.41 8.21 3.68
C LEU A 84 -8.79 8.81 4.01
N VAL A 85 -9.26 8.63 5.26
CA VAL A 85 -10.52 9.24 5.72
C VAL A 85 -10.40 10.76 5.74
N LEU A 86 -9.30 11.33 6.24
CA LEU A 86 -9.05 12.78 6.25
C LEU A 86 -8.91 13.34 4.84
N MET A 87 -8.20 12.64 3.95
CA MET A 87 -8.11 12.98 2.54
C MET A 87 -9.50 13.09 1.93
N GLY A 88 -10.37 12.10 2.15
CA GLY A 88 -11.75 12.15 1.69
C GLY A 88 -12.56 13.30 2.32
N ALA A 89 -12.58 13.37 3.64
CA ALA A 89 -13.44 14.28 4.40
C ALA A 89 -13.10 15.76 4.20
N ILE A 90 -11.80 16.09 4.13
CA ILE A 90 -11.32 17.48 4.16
C ILE A 90 -10.76 17.91 2.80
N PHE A 91 -9.92 17.09 2.16
CA PHE A 91 -9.05 17.55 1.07
C PHE A 91 -9.54 17.19 -0.33
N ALA A 92 -10.28 16.09 -0.50
CA ALA A 92 -10.61 15.54 -1.80
C ALA A 92 -11.44 16.51 -2.64
N ILE A 93 -12.48 17.12 -2.06
CA ILE A 93 -13.35 18.07 -2.77
C ILE A 93 -12.60 19.37 -3.14
N PRO A 94 -11.89 20.04 -2.21
CA PRO A 94 -11.08 21.21 -2.55
C PRO A 94 -10.03 20.95 -3.63
N LEU A 95 -9.30 19.83 -3.55
CA LEU A 95 -8.28 19.46 -4.53
C LEU A 95 -8.91 19.21 -5.91
N TRP A 96 -9.98 18.41 -5.95
CA TRP A 96 -10.69 18.10 -7.19
C TRP A 96 -11.19 19.37 -7.92
N ARG A 97 -11.74 20.33 -7.17
CA ARG A 97 -12.28 21.58 -7.74
C ARG A 97 -11.23 22.46 -8.40
N ARG A 98 -9.96 22.34 -8.01
CA ARG A 98 -8.87 23.15 -8.56
C ARG A 98 -8.41 22.69 -9.94
N LYS A 99 -8.84 21.51 -10.42
CA LYS A 99 -8.50 20.97 -11.76
C LYS A 99 -6.98 20.95 -12.03
N LEU A 100 -6.22 20.65 -10.99
CA LEU A 100 -4.76 20.51 -11.06
C LEU A 100 -4.37 19.20 -11.75
N THR A 101 -3.14 19.10 -12.22
CA THR A 101 -2.53 17.86 -12.72
C THR A 101 -1.66 17.22 -11.66
N THR A 102 -0.92 18.03 -10.90
CA THR A 102 -0.03 17.59 -9.83
C THR A 102 -0.31 18.31 -8.51
N VAL A 103 0.23 17.78 -7.41
CA VAL A 103 0.29 18.47 -6.13
C VAL A 103 1.13 19.74 -6.24
N ALA A 104 2.22 19.73 -7.02
CA ALA A 104 3.07 20.91 -7.20
C ALA A 104 2.29 22.09 -7.81
N ASP A 105 1.35 21.84 -8.72
CA ASP A 105 0.49 22.88 -9.30
C ASP A 105 -0.31 23.63 -8.23
N LEU A 106 -0.67 22.97 -7.12
CA LEU A 106 -1.34 23.62 -5.99
C LEU A 106 -0.49 24.77 -5.44
N TYR A 107 0.81 24.53 -5.28
CA TYR A 107 1.75 25.50 -4.75
C TYR A 107 2.04 26.63 -5.73
N ARG A 108 2.05 26.32 -7.04
CA ARG A 108 2.12 27.34 -8.09
C ARG A 108 0.95 28.31 -8.02
N VAL A 109 -0.28 27.78 -7.95
CA VAL A 109 -1.51 28.58 -7.95
C VAL A 109 -1.69 29.33 -6.62
N ARG A 110 -1.27 28.73 -5.50
CA ARG A 110 -1.45 29.33 -4.16
C ARG A 110 -0.38 30.36 -3.81
N TYR A 111 0.85 30.17 -4.27
CA TYR A 111 2.02 30.96 -3.88
C TYR A 111 2.73 31.53 -5.11
N SER A 112 3.65 30.79 -5.73
CA SER A 112 4.40 31.25 -6.92
C SER A 112 5.11 30.07 -7.63
N PRO A 113 5.55 30.26 -8.89
CA PRO A 113 6.34 29.26 -9.61
C PRO A 113 7.68 28.89 -8.93
N ASN A 114 8.26 29.79 -8.13
CA ASN A 114 9.48 29.48 -7.38
C ASN A 114 9.22 28.49 -6.25
N VAL A 115 8.07 28.63 -5.56
CA VAL A 115 7.66 27.69 -4.50
C VAL A 115 7.32 26.32 -5.09
N GLU A 116 6.64 26.28 -6.24
CA GLU A 116 6.40 25.05 -7.01
C GLU A 116 7.72 24.29 -7.27
N ARG A 117 8.76 24.95 -7.77
CA ARG A 117 10.06 24.33 -8.04
C ARG A 117 10.72 23.75 -6.80
N ILE A 118 10.65 24.46 -5.66
CA ILE A 118 11.18 23.97 -4.39
C ILE A 118 10.42 22.72 -3.96
N VAL A 119 9.09 22.73 -4.04
CA VAL A 119 8.26 21.58 -3.69
C VAL A 119 8.58 20.37 -4.58
N VAL A 120 8.70 20.57 -5.89
CA VAL A 120 9.09 19.49 -6.82
C VAL A 120 10.46 18.91 -6.46
N LEU A 121 11.44 19.76 -6.11
CA LEU A 121 12.78 19.33 -5.71
C LEU A 121 12.77 18.49 -4.43
N LEU A 122 11.82 18.74 -3.51
CA LEU A 122 11.65 17.97 -2.27
C LEU A 122 10.84 16.67 -2.49
N MET A 123 9.83 16.71 -3.37
CA MET A 123 8.96 15.55 -3.61
C MET A 123 9.64 14.45 -4.44
N ILE A 124 10.41 14.79 -5.47
CA ILE A 124 11.02 13.79 -6.37
C ILE A 124 11.91 12.79 -5.61
N PRO A 125 12.88 13.21 -4.77
CA PRO A 125 13.71 12.26 -4.03
C PRO A 125 12.89 11.35 -3.13
N THR A 126 11.84 11.88 -2.50
CA THR A 126 10.97 11.13 -1.59
C THR A 126 10.22 10.04 -2.34
N SER A 127 9.60 10.35 -3.49
CA SER A 127 8.92 9.34 -4.33
C SER A 127 9.91 8.31 -4.91
N VAL A 128 11.13 8.72 -5.26
CA VAL A 128 12.17 7.79 -5.76
C VAL A 128 12.62 6.82 -4.66
N LEU A 129 12.86 7.30 -3.44
CA LEU A 129 13.25 6.47 -2.30
C LEU A 129 12.12 5.48 -1.94
N TRP A 130 10.88 5.95 -1.95
CA TRP A 130 9.71 5.10 -1.75
C TRP A 130 9.63 3.98 -2.82
N ALA A 131 9.73 4.33 -4.09
CA ALA A 131 9.72 3.34 -5.17
C ALA A 131 10.88 2.34 -5.06
N ALA A 132 12.07 2.80 -4.66
CA ALA A 132 13.23 1.94 -4.45
C ALA A 132 13.01 0.94 -3.30
N ALA A 133 12.39 1.37 -2.19
CA ALA A 133 12.03 0.49 -1.08
C ALA A 133 11.04 -0.61 -1.52
N GLN A 134 10.02 -0.25 -2.30
CA GLN A 134 9.04 -1.21 -2.82
C GLN A 134 9.67 -2.21 -3.81
N ILE A 135 10.55 -1.75 -4.71
CA ILE A 135 11.28 -2.63 -5.62
C ILE A 135 12.18 -3.59 -4.83
N ARG A 136 12.87 -3.11 -3.80
CA ARG A 136 13.68 -3.96 -2.91
C ARG A 136 12.83 -5.04 -2.27
N ALA A 137 11.70 -4.69 -1.65
CA ALA A 137 10.80 -5.66 -1.00
C ALA A 137 10.28 -6.72 -2.00
N PHE A 138 9.85 -6.29 -3.19
CA PHE A 138 9.46 -7.21 -4.26
C PHE A 138 10.60 -8.15 -4.68
N SER A 139 11.82 -7.66 -4.71
CA SER A 139 13.00 -8.43 -5.12
C SER A 139 13.43 -9.46 -4.09
N GLU A 140 13.18 -9.21 -2.81
CA GLU A 140 13.40 -10.21 -1.74
C GLU A 140 12.45 -11.39 -1.93
N VAL A 141 11.17 -11.14 -2.26
CA VAL A 141 10.20 -12.21 -2.59
C VAL A 141 10.60 -12.95 -3.86
N LEU A 142 11.05 -12.23 -4.90
CA LEU A 142 11.49 -12.84 -6.15
C LEU A 142 12.76 -13.70 -5.93
N GLY A 143 13.71 -13.22 -5.12
CA GLY A 143 14.92 -13.97 -4.77
C GLY A 143 14.64 -15.20 -3.92
N ALA A 144 13.63 -15.17 -3.05
CA ALA A 144 13.22 -16.33 -2.25
C ALA A 144 12.54 -17.44 -3.07
N THR A 145 11.83 -17.07 -4.14
CA THR A 145 11.06 -18.00 -4.99
C THR A 145 11.79 -18.43 -6.26
N THR A 146 12.86 -17.73 -6.63
CA THR A 146 13.69 -18.01 -7.80
C THR A 146 15.13 -18.30 -7.40
N LYS A 147 15.99 -18.62 -8.38
CA LYS A 147 17.44 -18.79 -8.17
C LYS A 147 18.25 -17.53 -8.48
N LEU A 148 17.58 -16.39 -8.66
CA LEU A 148 18.24 -15.13 -9.01
C LEU A 148 19.02 -14.60 -7.81
N GLN A 149 20.19 -14.03 -8.07
CA GLN A 149 20.88 -13.23 -7.08
C GLN A 149 20.09 -11.94 -6.81
N PHE A 150 20.23 -11.39 -5.61
CA PHE A 150 19.48 -10.20 -5.19
C PHE A 150 19.56 -9.05 -6.21
N PHE A 151 20.76 -8.74 -6.73
CA PHE A 151 20.94 -7.67 -7.71
C PHE A 151 20.25 -7.94 -9.06
N GLU A 152 20.21 -9.20 -9.49
CA GLU A 152 19.49 -9.62 -10.70
C GLU A 152 17.98 -9.51 -10.50
N ALA A 153 17.48 -9.91 -9.33
CA ALA A 153 16.07 -9.78 -8.95
C ALA A 153 15.62 -8.31 -8.90
N VAL A 154 16.43 -7.44 -8.30
CA VAL A 154 16.19 -5.98 -8.26
C VAL A 154 16.16 -5.38 -9.65
N THR A 155 17.13 -5.72 -10.49
CA THR A 155 17.21 -5.20 -11.86
C THR A 155 16.01 -5.65 -12.69
N ALA A 156 15.64 -6.93 -12.60
CA ALA A 156 14.48 -7.47 -13.31
C ALA A 156 13.16 -6.84 -12.83
N GLY A 157 12.97 -6.73 -11.51
CA GLY A 157 11.80 -6.09 -10.91
C GLY A 157 11.66 -4.63 -11.34
N ALA A 158 12.75 -3.86 -11.30
CA ALA A 158 12.77 -2.48 -11.75
C ALA A 158 12.40 -2.35 -13.23
N ILE A 159 12.99 -3.17 -14.11
CA ILE A 159 12.69 -3.16 -15.54
C ILE A 159 11.21 -3.43 -15.79
N VAL A 160 10.64 -4.46 -15.16
CA VAL A 160 9.22 -4.80 -15.29
C VAL A 160 8.35 -3.64 -14.83
N CYS A 161 8.59 -3.12 -13.61
CA CYS A 161 7.78 -2.04 -13.02
C CYS A 161 7.81 -0.76 -13.85
N ILE A 162 9.00 -0.33 -14.27
CA ILE A 162 9.15 0.86 -15.12
C ILE A 162 8.45 0.65 -16.47
N THR A 163 8.63 -0.52 -17.10
CA THR A 163 8.07 -0.79 -18.42
C THR A 163 6.54 -0.74 -18.41
N TYR A 164 5.87 -1.48 -17.51
CA TYR A 164 4.41 -1.51 -17.53
C TYR A 164 3.78 -0.18 -17.11
N THR A 165 4.44 0.56 -16.21
CA THR A 165 3.96 1.86 -15.71
C THR A 165 4.13 2.95 -16.77
N SER A 166 5.29 3.00 -17.44
CA SER A 166 5.55 3.96 -18.52
C SER A 166 4.69 3.73 -19.76
N ILE A 167 4.28 2.49 -20.03
CA ILE A 167 3.39 2.18 -21.16
C ILE A 167 1.93 2.54 -20.81
N GLY A 168 1.48 2.17 -19.61
CA GLY A 168 0.06 2.13 -19.27
C GLY A 168 -0.54 3.41 -18.67
N GLY A 169 0.29 4.30 -18.09
CA GLY A 169 -0.17 5.51 -17.40
C GLY A 169 -1.15 5.22 -16.25
N MET A 170 -1.79 6.25 -15.71
CA MET A 170 -2.68 6.13 -14.54
C MET A 170 -3.86 5.18 -14.77
N LYS A 171 -4.39 5.10 -15.99
CA LYS A 171 -5.53 4.22 -16.25
C LYS A 171 -5.16 2.75 -16.15
N ALA A 172 -4.01 2.34 -16.70
CA ALA A 172 -3.55 0.95 -16.57
C ALA A 172 -3.25 0.65 -15.11
N ASP A 173 -2.55 1.57 -14.46
CA ASP A 173 -2.13 1.46 -13.06
C ASP A 173 -3.32 1.23 -12.11
N VAL A 174 -4.42 1.96 -12.28
CA VAL A 174 -5.66 1.74 -11.48
C VAL A 174 -6.33 0.39 -11.77
N ILE A 175 -6.22 -0.12 -12.99
CA ILE A 175 -6.79 -1.43 -13.35
C ILE A 175 -5.90 -2.55 -12.79
N THR A 176 -4.59 -2.39 -12.86
CA THR A 176 -3.64 -3.31 -12.27
C THR A 176 -3.79 -3.33 -10.75
N ASP A 177 -3.90 -2.17 -10.10
CA ASP A 177 -4.19 -2.04 -8.66
C ASP A 177 -5.40 -2.86 -8.22
N LEU A 178 -6.50 -2.82 -9.01
CA LEU A 178 -7.70 -3.59 -8.69
C LEU A 178 -7.40 -5.10 -8.68
N ILE A 179 -6.71 -5.59 -9.71
CA ILE A 179 -6.43 -7.02 -9.85
C ILE A 179 -5.43 -7.47 -8.78
N GLN A 180 -4.35 -6.70 -8.58
CA GLN A 180 -3.32 -6.97 -7.59
C GLN A 180 -3.88 -6.93 -6.17
N GLY A 181 -4.68 -5.90 -5.87
CA GLY A 181 -5.35 -5.75 -4.57
C GLY A 181 -6.32 -6.89 -4.28
N ILE A 182 -7.10 -7.35 -5.27
CA ILE A 182 -7.98 -8.52 -5.09
C ILE A 182 -7.17 -9.78 -4.82
N MET A 183 -6.11 -10.03 -5.60
CA MET A 183 -5.23 -11.19 -5.39
C MET A 183 -4.60 -11.17 -4.00
N LEU A 184 -4.14 -10.00 -3.55
CA LEU A 184 -3.56 -9.80 -2.23
C LEU A 184 -4.58 -10.05 -1.12
N ILE A 185 -5.78 -9.48 -1.21
CA ILE A 185 -6.86 -9.71 -0.23
C ILE A 185 -7.21 -11.20 -0.14
N ILE A 186 -7.34 -11.88 -1.29
CA ILE A 186 -7.60 -13.32 -1.32
C ILE A 186 -6.45 -14.08 -0.65
N GLY A 187 -5.19 -13.74 -0.96
CA GLY A 187 -4.02 -14.36 -0.34
C GLY A 187 -4.01 -14.19 1.19
N LEU A 188 -4.29 -12.99 1.69
CA LEU A 188 -4.40 -12.72 3.12
C LEU A 188 -5.56 -13.49 3.78
N LEU A 189 -6.71 -13.59 3.12
CA LEU A 189 -7.85 -14.36 3.64
C LEU A 189 -7.56 -15.86 3.69
N ILE A 190 -6.86 -16.41 2.69
CA ILE A 190 -6.41 -17.80 2.69
C ILE A 190 -5.42 -18.02 3.83
N LEU A 191 -4.42 -17.15 3.98
CA LEU A 191 -3.42 -17.25 5.05
C LEU A 191 -4.09 -17.19 6.44
N ALA A 192 -4.98 -16.23 6.65
CA ALA A 192 -5.75 -16.13 7.88
C ALA A 192 -6.59 -17.38 8.14
N GLY A 193 -7.24 -17.92 7.10
CA GLY A 193 -7.98 -19.19 7.19
C GLY A 193 -7.09 -20.34 7.62
N ILE A 194 -5.93 -20.53 6.98
CA ILE A 194 -4.96 -21.57 7.32
C ILE A 194 -4.53 -21.44 8.78
N LEU A 195 -4.16 -20.24 9.24
CA LEU A 195 -3.76 -20.01 10.63
C LEU A 195 -4.89 -20.33 11.62
N LEU A 196 -6.13 -19.98 11.29
CA LEU A 196 -7.31 -20.25 12.13
C LEU A 196 -7.65 -21.74 12.22
N PHE A 197 -7.43 -22.51 11.14
CA PHE A 197 -7.79 -23.94 11.06
C PHE A 197 -6.64 -24.90 11.40
N SER A 198 -5.38 -24.47 11.31
CA SER A 198 -4.22 -25.36 11.51
C SER A 198 -3.82 -25.53 12.99
N PHE A 199 -4.22 -24.61 13.87
CA PHE A 199 -3.75 -24.59 15.26
C PHE A 199 -4.90 -24.67 16.25
N GLU A 200 -5.17 -25.90 16.72
CA GLU A 200 -6.02 -26.31 17.87
C GLU A 200 -7.31 -25.51 18.20
N GLY A 201 -7.83 -24.72 17.25
CA GLY A 201 -8.94 -23.79 17.39
C GLY A 201 -8.56 -22.41 17.94
N ILE A 202 -9.21 -21.37 17.41
CA ILE A 202 -9.08 -19.96 17.83
C ILE A 202 -9.18 -19.74 19.34
N HIS A 203 -9.89 -20.63 20.03
CA HIS A 203 -10.13 -20.56 21.47
C HIS A 203 -8.86 -20.76 22.30
N LYS A 204 -8.01 -21.73 21.96
CA LYS A 204 -6.72 -21.94 22.64
C LYS A 204 -5.73 -20.82 22.34
N ILE A 205 -5.73 -20.31 21.11
CA ILE A 205 -4.89 -19.19 20.70
C ILE A 205 -5.24 -17.94 21.51
N MET A 206 -6.53 -17.58 21.60
CA MET A 206 -6.98 -16.42 22.37
C MET A 206 -6.62 -16.49 23.86
N HIS A 207 -6.66 -17.68 24.47
CA HIS A 207 -6.24 -17.86 25.86
C HIS A 207 -4.73 -17.89 26.07
N SER A 208 -3.96 -18.09 24.99
CA SER A 208 -2.50 -18.13 25.02
C SER A 208 -1.86 -16.77 24.75
N ILE A 209 -2.63 -15.75 24.34
CA ILE A 209 -2.13 -14.39 24.13
C ILE A 209 -1.89 -13.75 25.51
N PRO A 210 -0.64 -13.38 25.84
CA PRO A 210 -0.33 -12.69 27.09
C PRO A 210 -1.03 -11.32 27.14
N PRO A 211 -1.58 -10.89 28.30
CA PRO A 211 -2.28 -9.60 28.43
C PRO A 211 -1.46 -8.39 28.01
N ASN A 212 -0.15 -8.40 28.22
CA ASN A 212 0.75 -7.31 27.80
C ASN A 212 0.89 -7.16 26.27
N ARG A 213 0.50 -8.18 25.49
CA ARG A 213 0.51 -8.11 24.02
C ARG A 213 -0.78 -7.55 23.43
N VAL A 214 -1.82 -7.37 24.25
CA VAL A 214 -3.09 -6.77 23.80
C VAL A 214 -3.27 -5.31 24.22
N ASP A 215 -2.28 -4.74 24.91
CA ASP A 215 -2.32 -3.35 25.31
C ASP A 215 -2.23 -2.43 24.08
N LEU A 216 -3.26 -1.56 23.96
CA LEU A 216 -3.41 -0.61 22.86
C LEU A 216 -2.74 0.75 23.13
N VAL A 217 -2.29 0.98 24.37
CA VAL A 217 -1.84 2.30 24.85
C VAL A 217 -0.46 2.23 25.53
N GLY A 218 0.11 1.04 25.70
CA GLY A 218 1.40 0.83 26.34
C GLY A 218 2.43 0.33 25.34
N GLY A 219 3.40 1.16 24.97
CA GLY A 219 4.46 0.76 24.03
C GLY A 219 5.31 1.89 23.48
N TYR A 220 4.89 3.15 23.65
CA TYR A 220 5.72 4.29 23.27
C TYR A 220 6.83 4.54 24.30
N GLU A 221 8.06 4.70 23.84
CA GLU A 221 9.18 5.13 24.68
C GLU A 221 8.95 6.54 25.26
N SER A 222 8.19 7.37 24.54
CA SER A 222 7.76 8.70 24.98
C SER A 222 6.47 9.16 24.28
N VAL A 223 5.78 10.16 24.84
CA VAL A 223 4.61 10.79 24.19
C VAL A 223 4.96 11.35 22.82
N LEU A 224 6.18 11.88 22.65
CA LEU A 224 6.66 12.41 21.37
C LEU A 224 6.77 11.31 20.32
N ALA A 225 7.36 10.16 20.67
CA ALA A 225 7.44 9.00 19.78
C ALA A 225 6.05 8.55 19.33
N GLY A 226 5.05 8.54 20.23
CA GLY A 226 3.67 8.24 19.84
C GLY A 226 3.06 9.28 18.90
N ILE A 227 3.35 10.57 19.07
CA ILE A 227 2.89 11.59 18.12
C ILE A 227 3.54 11.39 16.75
N GLU A 228 4.85 11.09 16.71
CA GLU A 228 5.59 10.85 15.48
C GLU A 228 5.06 9.63 14.72
N ASP A 229 4.84 8.51 15.41
CA ASP A 229 4.31 7.26 14.84
C ASP A 229 2.95 7.46 14.14
N TRP A 230 2.11 8.37 14.64
CA TRP A 230 0.84 8.72 14.00
C TRP A 230 0.99 9.81 12.94
N ALA A 231 1.87 10.78 13.17
CA ALA A 231 2.07 11.91 12.27
C ALA A 231 2.70 11.49 10.93
N ILE A 232 3.62 10.52 10.93
CA ILE A 232 4.27 10.01 9.72
C ILE A 232 3.23 9.51 8.70
N PRO A 233 2.40 8.49 8.99
CA PRO A 233 1.44 7.96 8.03
C PRO A 233 0.28 8.91 7.75
N ILE A 234 -0.09 9.79 8.70
CA ILE A 234 -1.19 10.74 8.49
C ILE A 234 -0.72 11.95 7.67
N CYS A 235 0.24 12.71 8.20
CA CYS A 235 0.67 13.98 7.62
C CYS A 235 1.64 13.79 6.47
N GLY A 236 2.49 12.75 6.50
CA GLY A 236 3.42 12.46 5.41
C GLY A 236 2.69 12.02 4.14
N SER A 237 1.67 11.18 4.29
CA SER A 237 0.96 10.58 3.16
C SER A 237 -0.13 11.49 2.55
N ILE A 238 -0.66 12.45 3.31
CA ILE A 238 -1.76 13.30 2.82
C ILE A 238 -1.33 14.25 1.70
N THR A 239 -0.05 14.61 1.66
CA THR A 239 0.55 15.48 0.64
C THR A 239 1.24 14.69 -0.46
N ALA A 240 1.24 13.35 -0.38
CA ALA A 240 1.86 12.48 -1.35
C ALA A 240 1.23 12.68 -2.75
N GLN A 241 2.09 12.76 -3.76
CA GLN A 241 1.68 12.99 -5.14
C GLN A 241 0.78 11.87 -5.65
N GLU A 242 1.06 10.65 -5.24
CA GLU A 242 0.36 9.42 -5.60
C GLU A 242 -1.10 9.48 -5.12
N LEU A 243 -1.32 9.88 -3.87
CA LEU A 243 -2.65 10.00 -3.28
C LEU A 243 -3.48 11.11 -3.94
N VAL A 244 -2.88 12.29 -4.13
CA VAL A 244 -3.59 13.42 -4.75
C VAL A 244 -3.85 13.18 -6.23
N ALA A 245 -2.94 12.52 -6.95
CA ALA A 245 -3.17 12.15 -8.36
C ALA A 245 -4.43 11.27 -8.51
N ARG A 246 -4.70 10.34 -7.59
CA ARG A 246 -5.95 9.57 -7.60
C ARG A 246 -7.17 10.46 -7.39
N VAL A 247 -7.13 11.39 -6.44
CA VAL A 247 -8.22 12.36 -6.24
C VAL A 247 -8.53 13.12 -7.54
N LEU A 248 -7.48 13.60 -8.23
CA LEU A 248 -7.61 14.41 -9.43
C LEU A 248 -8.12 13.62 -10.66
N SER A 249 -7.93 12.30 -10.65
CA SER A 249 -8.34 11.36 -11.71
C SER A 249 -9.80 10.92 -11.64
N ILE A 250 -10.53 11.35 -10.61
CA ILE A 250 -11.92 10.90 -10.38
C ILE A 250 -12.91 11.79 -11.11
N ARG A 251 -14.03 11.21 -11.56
CA ARG A 251 -15.03 11.91 -12.39
C ARG A 251 -15.89 12.95 -11.68
N SER A 252 -15.91 12.95 -10.35
CA SER A 252 -16.79 13.80 -9.56
C SER A 252 -16.23 14.05 -8.15
N PRO A 253 -16.43 15.25 -7.58
CA PRO A 253 -15.92 15.56 -6.24
C PRO A 253 -16.60 14.71 -5.16
N LYS A 254 -17.89 14.35 -5.34
CA LYS A 254 -18.60 13.47 -4.41
C LYS A 254 -18.01 12.06 -4.41
N ILE A 255 -17.65 11.58 -5.61
CA ILE A 255 -17.01 10.27 -5.76
C ILE A 255 -15.62 10.32 -5.14
N ALA A 256 -14.83 11.37 -5.38
CA ALA A 256 -13.50 11.51 -4.82
C ALA A 256 -13.49 11.46 -3.28
N ARG A 257 -14.40 12.19 -2.64
CA ARG A 257 -14.60 12.12 -1.19
C ARG A 257 -14.98 10.71 -0.74
N ASN A 258 -16.08 10.19 -1.28
CA ASN A 258 -16.65 8.95 -0.78
C ASN A 258 -15.71 7.78 -1.03
N SER A 259 -15.00 7.76 -2.16
CA SER A 259 -14.08 6.67 -2.48
C SER A 259 -12.86 6.66 -1.57
N ALA A 260 -12.30 7.83 -1.22
CA ALA A 260 -11.20 7.94 -0.26
C ALA A 260 -11.61 7.51 1.15
N ILE A 261 -12.79 7.93 1.62
CA ILE A 261 -13.33 7.46 2.92
C ILE A 261 -13.56 5.95 2.91
N SER A 262 -14.22 5.43 1.88
CA SER A 262 -14.44 3.98 1.75
C SER A 262 -13.14 3.20 1.65
N ALA A 263 -12.10 3.77 1.02
CA ALA A 263 -10.78 3.16 0.95
C ALA A 263 -10.10 3.12 2.31
N GLY A 264 -10.21 4.19 3.13
CA GLY A 264 -9.70 4.19 4.50
C GLY A 264 -10.36 3.12 5.38
N VAL A 265 -11.68 2.94 5.25
CA VAL A 265 -12.40 1.87 5.95
C VAL A 265 -11.94 0.49 5.46
N LEU A 266 -11.83 0.30 4.14
CA LEU A 266 -11.34 -0.95 3.55
C LEU A 266 -9.90 -1.26 3.99
N TYR A 267 -9.04 -0.25 4.04
CA TYR A 267 -7.64 -0.35 4.47
C TYR A 267 -7.55 -0.88 5.90
N VAL A 268 -8.31 -0.31 6.83
CA VAL A 268 -8.35 -0.81 8.21
C VAL A 268 -8.89 -2.23 8.26
N LEU A 269 -10.01 -2.52 7.59
CA LEU A 269 -10.63 -3.86 7.63
C LEU A 269 -9.68 -4.96 7.12
N VAL A 270 -9.00 -4.71 6.00
CA VAL A 270 -8.04 -5.67 5.45
C VAL A 270 -6.75 -5.70 6.27
N GLY A 271 -6.29 -4.55 6.76
CA GLY A 271 -5.07 -4.42 7.55
C GLY A 271 -5.13 -5.09 8.92
N LEU A 272 -6.33 -5.32 9.46
CA LEU A 272 -6.52 -6.13 10.66
C LEU A 272 -6.12 -7.61 10.43
N ILE A 273 -6.11 -8.08 9.18
CA ILE A 273 -5.72 -9.46 8.86
C ILE A 273 -4.22 -9.68 9.15
N PRO A 274 -3.26 -8.92 8.57
CA PRO A 274 -1.84 -9.02 8.94
C PRO A 274 -1.57 -8.81 10.43
N VAL A 275 -2.24 -7.86 11.07
CA VAL A 275 -2.13 -7.62 12.52
C VAL A 275 -2.51 -8.89 13.31
N GLY A 276 -3.64 -9.51 12.97
CA GLY A 276 -4.04 -10.78 13.58
C GLY A 276 -3.04 -11.89 13.31
N CYS A 277 -2.55 -12.01 12.08
CA CYS A 277 -1.55 -13.02 11.71
C CYS A 277 -0.23 -12.84 12.48
N GLY A 278 0.25 -11.62 12.67
CA GLY A 278 1.45 -11.33 13.45
C GLY A 278 1.30 -11.71 14.93
N LEU A 279 0.14 -11.44 15.53
CA LEU A 279 -0.15 -11.79 16.92
C LEU A 279 -0.22 -13.31 17.13
N ILE A 280 -0.88 -14.01 16.20
CA ILE A 280 -0.97 -15.47 16.22
C ILE A 280 0.42 -16.07 15.97
N GLY A 281 1.16 -15.56 14.99
CA GLY A 281 2.50 -16.02 14.65
C GLY A 281 3.49 -15.93 15.80
N ALA A 282 3.37 -14.92 16.68
CA ALA A 282 4.19 -14.77 17.89
C ALA A 282 4.06 -15.95 18.86
N ILE A 283 2.90 -16.61 18.88
CA ILE A 283 2.64 -17.79 19.71
C ILE A 283 3.12 -19.06 19.01
N LEU A 284 2.88 -19.16 17.70
CA LEU A 284 3.12 -20.37 16.91
C LEU A 284 4.59 -20.59 16.58
N PHE A 285 5.31 -19.51 16.29
CA PHE A 285 6.71 -19.54 15.89
C PHE A 285 7.52 -18.68 16.87
N PRO A 286 7.70 -19.11 18.13
CA PRO A 286 8.46 -18.33 19.10
C PRO A 286 9.94 -18.27 18.69
N ASN A 287 10.54 -17.07 18.77
CA ASN A 287 11.95 -16.79 18.48
C ASN A 287 12.36 -16.75 16.99
N LEU A 288 11.54 -16.16 16.11
CA LEU A 288 12.00 -15.80 14.78
C LEU A 288 13.14 -14.77 14.88
N SER A 289 14.25 -15.02 14.17
CA SER A 289 15.38 -14.06 14.10
C SER A 289 15.02 -12.78 13.35
N ASN A 290 14.04 -12.86 12.43
CA ASN A 290 13.48 -11.72 11.74
C ASN A 290 11.94 -11.75 11.86
N PRO A 291 11.34 -10.83 12.65
CA PRO A 291 9.88 -10.72 12.80
C PRO A 291 9.11 -10.57 11.49
N GLU A 292 9.70 -9.91 10.48
CA GLU A 292 9.07 -9.71 9.17
C GLU A 292 8.86 -11.03 8.40
N GLN A 293 9.55 -12.10 8.80
CA GLN A 293 9.36 -13.42 8.21
C GLN A 293 8.15 -14.17 8.75
N VAL A 294 7.37 -13.58 9.67
CA VAL A 294 6.19 -14.25 10.26
C VAL A 294 5.15 -14.67 9.22
N LEU A 295 4.89 -13.87 8.17
CA LEU A 295 3.94 -14.25 7.11
C LEU A 295 4.56 -15.18 6.05
N PRO A 296 5.81 -14.98 5.59
CA PRO A 296 6.45 -15.89 4.64
C PRO A 296 6.87 -17.25 5.20
N THR A 297 6.89 -17.44 6.53
CA THR A 297 7.33 -18.70 7.14
C THR A 297 6.32 -19.81 6.80
N PRO A 298 6.74 -20.90 6.14
CA PRO A 298 5.86 -22.02 5.84
C PRO A 298 5.38 -22.67 7.15
N CYS A 299 4.06 -22.88 7.25
CA CYS A 299 3.44 -23.65 8.33
C CYS A 299 3.76 -25.14 8.22
#